data_AF-A0AAV0VS16-F1
#
_entry.id   AF-A0AAV0VS16-F1
#
_cell.length_a   1.000
_cell.length_b   1.000
_cell.length_c   1.000
_cell.angle_alpha   90.00
_cell.angle_beta   90.00
_cell.angle_gamma   90.00
#
_symmetry.space_group_name_H-M   'P 1'
#
loop_
_entity.id
_entity.type
_entity.pdbx_description
1 polymer ?
#
loop_
_entity_poly.entity_id
_entity_poly.type
_entity_poly.pdbx_seq_one_letter_code
_entity_poly.pdbx_strand_id
1 'polypeptide(L)' 'MNAAMTSEYAFKVVPIITKDEITVIEFLLQYFIRDEPLNASVELIKEKDIAKNFKNYIIGLFDNGE' A
#
# COMPACT_ATOMS: atom_id res chain seq x y z
N MET A 1 18.82 -23.52 26.06
CA MET A 1 19.29 -23.18 24.70
C MET A 1 18.29 -22.19 24.11
N ASN A 2 18.63 -20.90 24.01
CA ASN A 2 17.76 -19.91 23.38
C ASN A 2 18.04 -19.93 21.87
N ALA A 3 17.17 -20.58 21.11
CA ALA A 3 17.14 -20.43 19.67
C ALA A 3 16.58 -19.03 19.38
N ALA A 4 17.46 -18.05 19.20
CA ALA A 4 17.07 -16.80 18.57
C ALA A 4 16.52 -17.17 17.19
N MET A 5 15.25 -16.86 16.93
CA MET A 5 14.68 -16.99 15.59
C MET A 5 15.47 -16.06 14.68
N THR A 6 16.41 -16.61 13.92
CA THR A 6 17.04 -15.90 12.81
C THR A 6 15.96 -15.76 11.74
N SER A 7 15.31 -14.61 11.67
CA SER A 7 14.43 -14.32 10.54
C SER A 7 15.28 -14.39 9.26
N GLU A 8 14.94 -15.30 8.35
CA GLU A 8 15.62 -15.47 7.06
C GLU A 8 15.64 -14.19 6.20
N TYR A 9 14.81 -13.22 6.56
CA TYR A 9 14.68 -11.95 5.89
C TYR A 9 15.06 -10.80 6.83
N ALA A 10 16.11 -10.07 6.44
CA ALA A 10 16.42 -8.78 7.03
C ALA A 10 15.66 -7.70 6.24
N PHE A 11 14.74 -6.99 6.90
CA PHE A 11 14.10 -5.80 6.33
C PHE A 11 14.58 -4.54 7.06
N LYS A 12 14.54 -3.41 6.36
CA LYS A 12 14.83 -2.09 6.92
C LYS A 12 13.58 -1.24 6.80
N VAL A 13 13.19 -0.61 7.91
CA VAL A 13 12.14 0.41 7.92
C VAL A 13 12.80 1.74 7.58
N VAL A 14 12.42 2.32 6.45
CA VAL A 14 12.96 3.59 5.94
C VAL A 14 11.80 4.51 5.56
N PRO A 15 11.98 5.84 5.64
CA PRO A 15 11.00 6.79 5.11
C PRO A 15 10.79 6.57 3.61
N ILE A 16 9.55 6.72 3.14
CA ILE A 16 9.26 6.72 1.71
C ILE A 16 9.78 8.03 1.12
N ILE A 17 10.56 7.95 0.04
CA ILE A 17 11.04 9.12 -0.70
C ILE A 17 10.50 9.10 -2.13
N THR A 18 10.60 10.20 -2.87
CA THR A 18 9.96 10.41 -4.18
C THR A 18 10.18 9.28 -5.20
N LYS A 19 11.36 8.66 -5.21
CA LYS A 19 11.66 7.54 -6.12
C LYS A 19 10.89 6.24 -5.77
N ASP A 20 10.42 6.10 -4.54
CA ASP A 20 9.77 4.90 -4.01
C ASP A 20 8.23 4.99 -4.08
N GLU A 21 7.67 6.20 -4.26
CA GLU A 21 6.23 6.47 -4.20
C GLU A 21 5.41 5.60 -5.15
N ILE A 22 5.79 5.51 -6.42
CA ILE A 22 5.09 4.69 -7.41
C ILE A 22 5.06 3.22 -7.00
N THR A 23 6.17 2.71 -6.46
CA THR A 23 6.25 1.31 -6.01
C THR A 23 5.32 1.07 -4.82
N VAL A 24 5.24 2.01 -3.88
CA VAL A 24 4.32 1.93 -2.74
C VAL A 24 2.86 2.05 -3.19
N ILE A 25 2.54 2.95 -4.12
CA ILE A 25 1.20 3.11 -4.66
C ILE A 25 0.72 1.82 -5.34
N GLU A 26 1.56 1.20 -6.16
CA GLU A 26 1.25 -0.08 -6.82
C GLU A 26 1.05 -1.20 -5.81
N PHE A 27 1.89 -1.28 -4.78
CA PHE A 27 1.72 -2.23 -3.68
C PHE A 27 0.37 -2.06 -2.98
N LEU A 28 -0.01 -0.83 -2.62
CA LEU A 28 -1.27 -0.55 -1.94
C LEU A 28 -2.47 -0.94 -2.81
N LEU A 29 -2.45 -0.56 -4.09
CA LEU A 29 -3.52 -0.91 -5.03
C LEU A 29 -3.68 -2.42 -5.22
N GLN A 30 -2.57 -3.15 -5.22
CA GLN A 30 -2.58 -4.60 -5.45
C GLN A 30 -3.02 -5.39 -4.22
N TYR A 31 -2.58 -5.00 -3.03
CA TYR A 31 -2.70 -5.83 -1.83
C TYR A 31 -3.54 -5.22 -0.71
N PHE A 32 -3.54 -3.89 -0.56
CA PHE A 32 -4.16 -3.25 0.59
C PHE A 32 -5.62 -2.87 0.33
N ILE A 33 -5.91 -2.15 -0.75
CA ILE A 33 -7.24 -1.53 -0.92
C ILE A 33 -8.35 -2.59 -0.98
N ARG A 34 -8.09 -3.76 -1.61
CA ARG A 34 -9.09 -4.82 -1.75
C ARG A 34 -9.42 -5.53 -0.44
N ASP A 35 -8.42 -5.65 0.43
CA ASP A 35 -8.53 -6.36 1.70
C ASP A 35 -8.86 -5.41 2.88
N GLU A 36 -8.93 -4.10 2.63
CA GLU A 36 -9.37 -3.13 3.63
C GLU A 36 -10.85 -3.39 4.00
N PRO A 37 -11.20 -3.53 5.29
CA PRO A 37 -12.52 -4.00 5.71
C PRO A 37 -13.70 -3.20 5.16
N LEU A 38 -13.60 -1.86 5.11
CA LEU A 38 -14.69 -1.02 4.61
C LEU A 38 -14.85 -1.20 3.10
N ASN A 39 -13.76 -1.12 2.36
CA ASN A 39 -13.72 -1.33 0.91
C ASN A 39 -14.27 -2.71 0.53
N ALA A 40 -13.90 -3.75 1.28
CA ALA A 40 -14.41 -5.10 1.09
C ALA A 40 -15.92 -5.19 1.41
N SER A 41 -16.36 -4.56 2.50
CA SER A 41 -17.76 -4.62 2.96
C SER A 41 -18.76 -3.98 1.99
N VAL A 42 -18.32 -2.94 1.26
CA VAL A 42 -19.15 -2.24 0.26
C VAL A 42 -18.79 -2.64 -1.17
N GLU A 43 -17.94 -3.65 -1.34
CA GLU A 43 -17.48 -4.15 -2.63
C GLU A 43 -16.88 -3.05 -3.53
N LEU A 44 -16.16 -2.12 -2.91
CA LEU A 44 -15.76 -0.84 -3.49
C LEU A 44 -14.89 -1.00 -4.74
N ILE A 45 -14.10 -2.07 -4.88
CA ILE A 45 -13.20 -2.28 -6.03
C ILE A 45 -13.67 -3.39 -6.97
N LYS A 46 -14.97 -3.50 -7.23
CA LYS A 46 -15.47 -4.41 -8.27
C LYS A 46 -15.29 -3.87 -9.69
N GLU A 47 -15.09 -2.56 -9.85
CA GLU A 47 -15.00 -1.92 -11.17
C GLU A 47 -13.61 -1.36 -11.47
N LYS A 48 -13.15 -1.55 -12.72
CA LYS A 48 -11.84 -1.08 -13.21
C LYS A 48 -11.63 0.44 -13.03
N ASP A 49 -12.69 1.23 -13.05
CA ASP A 49 -12.61 2.69 -12.90
C ASP A 49 -12.33 3.14 -11.46
N ILE A 50 -12.68 2.31 -10.46
CA ILE A 50 -12.47 2.67 -9.06
C ILE A 50 -10.99 2.56 -8.68
N ALA A 51 -10.26 1.59 -9.25
CA ALA A 51 -8.81 1.49 -9.10
C ALA A 51 -8.07 2.74 -9.61
N LYS A 52 -8.57 3.40 -10.66
CA LYS A 52 -8.01 4.64 -11.19
C LYS A 52 -8.27 5.83 -10.27
N ASN A 53 -9.47 5.94 -9.70
CA ASN A 53 -9.79 6.98 -8.74
C ASN A 53 -8.99 6.84 -7.44
N PHE A 54 -8.80 5.60 -6.97
CA PHE A 54 -7.93 5.32 -5.82
C PHE A 54 -6.47 5.66 -6.10
N LYS A 55 -5.97 5.35 -7.30
CA LYS A 55 -4.61 5.73 -7.68
C LYS A 55 -4.41 7.25 -7.57
N ASN A 56 -5.32 8.05 -8.11
CA ASN A 56 -5.25 9.51 -8.02
C ASN A 56 -5.36 10.01 -6.58
N TYR A 57 -6.22 9.40 -5.78
CA TYR A 57 -6.34 9.72 -4.36
C TYR A 57 -5.04 9.45 -3.59
N ILE A 58 -4.44 8.27 -3.76
CA ILE A 58 -3.19 7.90 -3.08
C ILE A 58 -2.04 8.80 -3.56
N ILE A 59 -1.93 9.08 -4.87
CA ILE A 59 -0.96 10.07 -5.38
C ILE A 59 -1.15 11.42 -4.68
N GLY A 60 -2.40 11.89 -4.57
CA GLY A 60 -2.71 13.12 -3.84
C GLY A 60 -2.31 13.09 -2.36
N LEU A 61 -2.28 11.93 -1.70
CA LEU A 61 -1.78 11.82 -0.32
C LEU A 61 -0.25 11.95 -0.21
N PHE A 62 0.48 11.54 -1.25
CA PHE A 62 1.93 11.75 -1.35
C PHE A 62 2.24 13.21 -1.70
N ASP A 63 1.48 13.81 -2.62
CA ASP A 63 1.67 15.19 -3.06
C ASP A 63 1.25 16.24 -2.03
N ASN A 64 0.25 15.94 -1.18
CA ASN A 64 -0.27 16.85 -0.15
C ASN A 64 0.21 16.44 1.26
N GLY A 65 1.51 16.19 1.43
CA GLY A 65 2.10 15.98 2.76
C GLY A 65 1.96 17.17 3.74
N GLU A 66 1.13 18.17 3.43
CA GLU A 66 1.57 19.49 2.94
C GLU A 66 2.28 19.49 1.58
#